data_AF-A0A1B8FNL7-F1
#
_entry.id   AF-A0A1B8FNL7-F1
#
_cell.length_a   1.000
_cell.length_b   1.000
_cell.length_c   1.000
_cell.angle_alpha   90.00
_cell.angle_beta   90.00
_cell.angle_gamma   90.00
#
_symmetry.space_group_name_H-M   'P 1'
#
loop_
_entity.id
_entity.type
_entity.pdbx_description
1 polymer ?
#
loop_
_entity_poly.entity_id
_entity_poly.type
_entity_poly.pdbx_seq_one_letter_code
_entity_poly.pdbx_strand_id
1 'polypeptide(L)'
;MRDKGHLKKLYSDSEPVVNSESDVDSEEEGEMLRVAKQEVEAWVKQVYLRTRGRELPGNYNHVLLSELYHEQSSRWTLIANSHLTSVLTTTAKFVDMVLNCIIAEEDVRSRIRKIIWSKFLIKKVAAAKELETLIKDEKLQPITYNHYYTDNIQNARHDAMKGNIQKAMQSVEHDQNGKLHACKTAMDSLKLIASLQNKVIVNIVDQACSEALAGLNSYYKVAMKTFVDNVCRQVIERHIVSDLPDLFSPMTVMELSNQDLVRIAAEPPQQKEKRAALSELAQNLRDSLMHLHN
;
A
#
# COMPACT_ATOMS: atom_id res chain seq x y z
N MET A 1 -2.41 -2.05 -2.24
CA MET A 1 -1.62 -1.26 -3.21
C MET A 1 -1.15 -2.05 -4.43
N ARG A 2 -0.63 -3.28 -4.28
CA ARG A 2 -0.09 -4.04 -5.42
C ARG A 2 -1.08 -4.20 -6.58
N ASP A 3 -2.36 -4.47 -6.29
CA ASP A 3 -3.35 -4.74 -7.33
C ASP A 3 -4.25 -3.55 -7.68
N LYS A 4 -4.48 -2.67 -6.70
CA LYS A 4 -5.43 -1.54 -6.75
C LYS A 4 -4.78 -0.17 -6.61
N GLY A 5 -3.44 -0.10 -6.60
CA GLY A 5 -2.72 1.17 -6.39
C GLY A 5 -2.68 2.05 -7.64
N HIS A 6 -2.76 1.44 -8.81
CA HIS A 6 -2.82 2.16 -10.08
C HIS A 6 -4.14 2.91 -10.18
N LEU A 7 -4.08 4.15 -10.68
CA LEU A 7 -5.27 4.83 -11.19
C LEU A 7 -5.74 4.16 -12.49
N LYS A 8 -4.84 4.00 -13.45
CA LYS A 8 -5.11 3.37 -14.76
C LYS A 8 -4.46 2.00 -14.85
N LYS A 9 -5.26 0.94 -14.98
CA LYS A 9 -4.76 -0.45 -15.17
C LYS A 9 -5.19 -0.96 -16.54
N LEU A 10 -4.24 -1.52 -17.29
CA LEU A 10 -4.53 -2.14 -18.58
C LEU A 10 -5.49 -3.32 -18.43
N TYR A 11 -6.48 -3.42 -19.32
CA TYR A 11 -7.32 -4.62 -19.43
C TYR A 11 -6.45 -5.82 -19.86
N SER A 12 -6.62 -6.96 -19.19
CA SER A 12 -6.12 -8.26 -19.66
C SER A 12 -7.33 -9.04 -20.17
N ASP A 13 -7.27 -9.58 -21.38
CA ASP A 13 -8.35 -10.38 -22.01
C ASP A 13 -8.72 -11.67 -21.22
N SER A 14 -8.11 -11.89 -20.06
CA SER A 14 -8.24 -13.12 -19.24
C SER A 14 -9.05 -12.97 -17.95
N GLU A 15 -9.60 -11.78 -17.63
CA GLU A 15 -10.47 -11.62 -16.44
C GLU A 15 -11.93 -11.34 -16.85
N PRO A 16 -12.92 -12.02 -16.25
CA PRO A 16 -14.30 -11.93 -16.69
C PRO A 16 -14.86 -10.52 -16.47
N VAL A 17 -15.58 -10.05 -17.48
CA VAL A 17 -16.37 -8.82 -17.45
C VAL A 17 -17.53 -9.04 -16.48
N VAL A 18 -17.51 -8.38 -15.32
CA VAL A 18 -18.74 -8.17 -14.56
C VAL A 18 -19.34 -6.89 -15.10
N ASN A 19 -20.29 -7.03 -16.03
CA ASN A 19 -21.21 -5.95 -16.37
C ASN A 19 -22.14 -5.75 -15.17
N SER A 20 -21.99 -4.63 -14.47
CA SER A 20 -23.08 -4.07 -13.66
C SER A 20 -23.51 -2.77 -14.30
N GLU A 21 -24.50 -2.85 -15.18
CA GLU A 21 -25.39 -1.73 -15.44
C GLU A 21 -26.23 -1.53 -14.17
N SER A 22 -26.00 -0.42 -13.45
CA SER A 22 -27.07 0.30 -12.76
C SER A 22 -26.55 1.59 -12.11
N ASP A 23 -27.22 2.66 -12.51
CA ASP A 23 -27.58 3.85 -11.74
C ASP A 23 -26.57 5.00 -11.56
N VAL A 24 -27.03 6.10 -12.15
CA VAL A 24 -26.57 7.48 -12.05
C VAL A 24 -26.69 7.97 -10.60
N ASP A 25 -25.70 8.78 -10.19
CA ASP A 25 -25.52 9.50 -8.92
C ASP A 25 -24.73 8.78 -7.81
N SER A 26 -23.40 8.82 -7.94
CA SER A 26 -22.53 9.25 -6.83
C SER A 26 -21.17 9.72 -7.38
N GLU A 27 -20.62 10.77 -6.79
CA GLU A 27 -19.29 11.32 -7.09
C GLU A 27 -18.20 10.26 -6.79
N GLU A 28 -17.76 9.50 -7.79
CA GLU A 28 -16.75 8.45 -7.65
C GLU A 28 -15.31 9.02 -7.63
N GLU A 29 -14.96 9.74 -6.57
CA GLU A 29 -13.55 9.94 -6.22
C GLU A 29 -12.96 8.65 -5.61
N GLY A 30 -12.49 7.72 -6.45
CA GLY A 30 -11.61 6.66 -5.94
C GLY A 30 -11.56 5.32 -6.68
N GLU A 31 -12.29 5.15 -7.77
CA GLU A 31 -12.33 3.87 -8.51
C GLU A 31 -11.07 3.60 -9.35
N MET A 32 -10.77 2.33 -9.59
CA MET A 32 -9.67 1.93 -10.49
C MET A 32 -10.18 2.00 -11.92
N LEU A 33 -9.57 2.83 -12.76
CA LEU A 33 -9.94 2.90 -14.16
C LEU A 33 -9.29 1.74 -14.92
N ARG A 34 -10.11 0.84 -15.44
CA ARG A 34 -9.68 -0.17 -16.41
C ARG A 34 -9.65 0.48 -17.78
N VAL A 35 -8.47 0.53 -18.39
CA VAL A 35 -8.26 1.27 -19.64
C VAL A 35 -7.66 0.37 -20.71
N ALA A 36 -8.06 0.61 -21.96
CA ALA A 36 -7.45 -0.03 -23.12
C ALA A 36 -6.03 0.51 -23.34
N LYS A 37 -5.18 -0.27 -24.01
CA LYS A 37 -3.80 0.13 -24.33
C LYS A 37 -3.74 1.45 -25.11
N GLN A 38 -4.65 1.64 -26.06
CA GLN A 38 -4.73 2.85 -26.89
C GLN A 38 -5.07 4.09 -26.06
N GLU A 39 -5.89 3.94 -25.02
CA GLU A 39 -6.25 5.04 -24.12
C GLU A 39 -5.08 5.47 -23.24
N VAL A 40 -4.28 4.51 -22.77
CA VAL A 40 -3.02 4.79 -22.06
C VAL A 40 -2.04 5.53 -22.96
N GLU A 41 -1.87 5.09 -24.20
CA GLU A 41 -1.00 5.74 -25.18
C GLU A 41 -1.48 7.17 -25.51
N ALA A 42 -2.79 7.36 -25.69
CA ALA A 42 -3.39 8.67 -25.91
C ALA A 42 -3.21 9.60 -24.70
N TRP A 43 -3.40 9.09 -23.48
CA TRP A 43 -3.16 9.83 -22.25
C TRP A 43 -1.70 10.28 -22.13
N VAL A 44 -0.74 9.37 -22.31
CA VAL A 44 0.69 9.72 -22.26
C VAL A 44 1.02 10.79 -23.30
N LYS A 45 0.47 10.67 -24.52
CA LYS A 45 0.66 11.65 -25.58
C LYS A 45 0.07 13.01 -25.25
N GLN A 46 -1.09 13.05 -24.61
CA GLN A 46 -1.69 14.29 -24.13
C GLN A 46 -0.81 14.98 -23.09
N VAL A 47 -0.32 14.24 -22.09
CA VAL A 47 0.59 14.78 -21.06
C VAL A 47 1.93 15.20 -21.68
N TYR A 48 2.46 14.43 -22.64
CA TYR A 48 3.66 14.79 -23.41
C TYR A 48 3.49 16.15 -24.09
N LEU A 49 2.40 16.36 -24.82
CA LEU A 49 2.14 17.62 -25.51
C LEU A 49 1.96 18.80 -24.54
N ARG A 50 1.35 18.57 -23.38
CA ARG A 50 1.16 19.60 -22.33
C ARG A 50 2.47 20.00 -21.65
N THR A 51 3.33 19.03 -21.38
CA THR A 51 4.57 19.22 -20.60
C THR A 51 5.78 19.52 -21.48
N ARG A 52 5.64 19.41 -22.81
CA ARG A 52 6.71 19.66 -23.77
C ARG A 52 7.22 21.10 -23.66
N GLY A 53 8.51 21.20 -23.32
CA GLY A 53 9.24 22.47 -23.31
C GLY A 53 10.11 22.64 -24.55
N ARG A 54 11.38 22.97 -24.31
CA ARG A 54 12.40 23.20 -25.35
C ARG A 54 13.12 21.91 -25.80
N GLU A 55 12.58 20.75 -25.43
CA GLU A 55 13.18 19.45 -25.75
C GLU A 55 13.20 19.22 -27.26
N LEU A 56 14.29 18.60 -27.74
CA LEU A 56 14.38 18.16 -29.12
C LEU A 56 13.33 17.06 -29.40
N PRO A 57 12.78 16.98 -30.63
CA PRO A 57 11.87 15.91 -31.01
C PRO A 57 12.48 14.54 -30.70
N GLY A 58 11.73 13.71 -29.97
CA GLY A 58 12.10 12.32 -29.66
C GLY A 58 12.60 12.12 -28.24
N ASN A 59 12.86 13.23 -27.54
CA ASN A 59 13.15 13.24 -26.12
C ASN A 59 11.92 13.66 -25.31
N TYR A 60 11.93 13.32 -24.02
CA TYR A 60 10.96 13.79 -23.03
C TYR A 60 11.69 14.36 -21.82
N ASN A 61 11.04 15.27 -21.11
CA ASN A 61 11.59 15.90 -19.90
C ASN A 61 11.20 15.12 -18.63
N HIS A 62 11.90 15.39 -17.53
CA HIS A 62 11.58 14.78 -16.23
C HIS A 62 10.19 15.17 -15.70
N VAL A 63 9.68 16.35 -16.10
CA VAL A 63 8.34 16.84 -15.75
C VAL A 63 7.25 15.89 -16.24
N LEU A 64 7.37 15.38 -17.47
CA LEU A 64 6.43 14.39 -18.02
C LEU A 64 6.35 13.15 -17.11
N LEU A 65 7.50 12.60 -16.72
CA LEU A 65 7.53 11.41 -15.86
C LEU A 65 6.90 11.68 -14.50
N SER A 66 7.17 12.85 -13.91
CA SER A 66 6.58 13.29 -12.64
C SER A 66 5.06 13.38 -12.72
N GLU A 67 4.52 14.05 -13.75
CA GLU A 67 3.08 14.22 -13.95
C GLU A 67 2.37 12.88 -14.13
N LEU A 68 2.91 12.01 -15.00
CA LEU A 68 2.38 10.67 -15.21
C LEU A 68 2.41 9.85 -13.92
N TYR A 69 3.50 9.95 -13.16
CA TYR A 69 3.65 9.23 -11.89
C TYR A 69 2.63 9.68 -10.86
N HIS A 70 2.50 10.99 -10.61
CA HIS A 70 1.57 11.51 -9.60
C HIS A 70 0.11 11.20 -9.94
N GLU A 71 -0.25 11.28 -11.21
CA GLU A 71 -1.59 10.88 -11.65
C GLU A 71 -1.81 9.38 -11.40
N GLN A 72 -0.83 8.55 -11.75
CA GLN A 72 -0.91 7.10 -11.59
C GLN A 72 -0.88 6.63 -10.12
N SER A 73 -0.22 7.36 -9.22
CA SER A 73 -0.10 7.07 -7.78
C SER A 73 -1.11 7.82 -6.89
N SER A 74 -1.97 8.65 -7.47
CA SER A 74 -2.98 9.47 -6.76
C SER A 74 -3.78 8.71 -5.69
N ARG A 75 -4.11 7.43 -5.94
CA ARG A 75 -4.89 6.58 -5.05
C ARG A 75 -4.12 6.07 -3.82
N TRP A 76 -2.80 6.21 -3.77
CA TRP A 76 -1.97 5.69 -2.69
C TRP A 76 -2.34 6.31 -1.35
N THR A 77 -2.63 7.62 -1.35
CA THR A 77 -3.07 8.36 -0.16
C THR A 77 -4.32 7.74 0.47
N LEU A 78 -5.36 7.51 -0.34
CA LEU A 78 -6.62 6.92 0.13
C LEU A 78 -6.39 5.51 0.69
N ILE A 79 -5.68 4.66 -0.07
CA ILE A 79 -5.44 3.27 0.31
C ILE A 79 -4.63 3.17 1.60
N ALA A 80 -3.59 4.00 1.75
CA ALA A 80 -2.75 3.98 2.93
C ALA A 80 -3.49 4.46 4.19
N ASN A 81 -4.31 5.51 4.08
CA ASN A 81 -5.15 6.00 5.19
C ASN A 81 -6.22 4.98 5.60
N SER A 82 -6.85 4.33 4.62
CA SER A 82 -7.81 3.24 4.88
C SER A 82 -7.13 2.07 5.59
N HIS A 83 -5.94 1.68 5.15
CA HIS A 83 -5.16 0.62 5.79
C HIS A 83 -4.79 0.99 7.24
N LEU A 84 -4.27 2.19 7.47
CA LEU A 84 -3.94 2.70 8.81
C LEU A 84 -5.16 2.65 9.73
N THR A 85 -6.32 3.12 9.25
CA THR A 85 -7.58 3.09 10.02
C THR A 85 -8.01 1.67 10.37
N SER A 86 -7.90 0.74 9.42
CA SER A 86 -8.22 -0.67 9.62
C SER A 86 -7.32 -1.32 10.68
N VAL A 87 -6.00 -1.06 10.61
CA VAL A 87 -5.04 -1.56 11.59
C VAL A 87 -5.34 -0.98 12.97
N LEU A 88 -5.50 0.34 13.10
CA LEU A 88 -5.83 0.99 14.38
C LEU A 88 -7.10 0.41 15.01
N THR A 89 -8.14 0.18 14.20
CA THR A 89 -9.41 -0.41 14.65
C THR A 89 -9.21 -1.85 15.14
N THR A 90 -8.41 -2.63 14.40
CA THR A 90 -8.09 -4.02 14.76
C THR A 90 -7.27 -4.09 16.05
N THR A 91 -6.28 -3.22 16.19
CA THR A 91 -5.46 -3.11 17.41
C THR A 91 -6.29 -2.71 18.62
N ALA A 92 -7.19 -1.73 18.48
CA ALA A 92 -8.09 -1.32 19.56
C ALA A 92 -8.99 -2.49 20.02
N LYS A 93 -9.57 -3.23 19.07
CA LYS A 93 -10.38 -4.43 19.36
C LYS A 93 -9.56 -5.50 20.08
N PHE A 94 -8.31 -5.74 19.64
CA PHE A 94 -7.41 -6.70 20.27
C PHE A 94 -7.14 -6.32 21.74
N VAL A 95 -6.79 -5.05 22.00
CA VAL A 95 -6.57 -4.55 23.37
C VAL A 95 -7.81 -4.74 24.23
N ASP A 96 -8.99 -4.42 23.70
CA ASP A 96 -10.26 -4.60 24.42
C ASP A 96 -10.54 -6.07 24.75
N MET A 97 -10.28 -6.99 23.81
CA MET A 97 -10.42 -8.43 24.04
C MET A 97 -9.48 -8.93 25.14
N VAL A 98 -8.23 -8.48 25.13
CA VAL A 98 -7.24 -8.85 26.16
C VAL A 98 -7.66 -8.34 27.54
N LEU A 99 -8.10 -7.08 27.63
CA LEU A 99 -8.56 -6.51 28.91
C LEU A 99 -9.80 -7.23 29.46
N ASN A 100 -10.73 -7.61 28.59
CA ASN A 100 -11.91 -8.40 28.97
C ASN A 100 -11.57 -9.81 29.44
N CYS A 101 -10.51 -10.41 28.90
CA CYS A 101 -10.07 -11.75 29.27
C CYS A 101 -9.31 -11.78 30.61
N ILE A 102 -8.45 -10.79 30.86
CA ILE A 102 -7.56 -10.78 32.02
C ILE A 102 -8.22 -10.18 33.26
N ILE A 103 -9.04 -9.13 33.09
CA ILE A 103 -9.57 -8.35 34.23
C ILE A 103 -11.05 -8.67 34.42
N ALA A 104 -11.37 -9.46 35.44
CA ALA A 104 -12.75 -9.81 35.77
C ALA A 104 -13.58 -8.60 36.23
N GLU A 105 -12.98 -7.69 37.01
CA GLU A 105 -13.65 -6.52 37.57
C GLU A 105 -13.81 -5.39 36.56
N GLU A 106 -15.06 -5.04 36.24
CA GLU A 106 -15.38 -4.00 35.23
C GLU A 106 -14.82 -2.63 35.59
N ASP A 107 -14.86 -2.25 36.87
CA ASP A 107 -14.38 -0.95 37.35
C ASP A 107 -12.86 -0.80 37.14
N VAL A 108 -12.08 -1.83 37.50
CA VAL A 108 -10.64 -1.87 37.29
C VAL A 108 -10.32 -1.86 35.80
N ARG A 109 -11.05 -2.67 35.02
CA ARG A 109 -10.89 -2.76 33.56
C ARG A 109 -11.10 -1.41 32.88
N SER A 110 -12.18 -0.71 33.23
CA SER A 110 -12.51 0.61 32.70
C SER A 110 -11.44 1.65 33.02
N ARG A 111 -10.88 1.63 34.24
CA ARG A 111 -9.80 2.55 34.65
C ARG A 111 -8.49 2.27 33.91
N ILE A 112 -8.08 1.01 33.80
CA ILE A 112 -6.87 0.63 33.04
C ILE A 112 -7.04 0.95 31.55
N ARG A 113 -8.24 0.70 30.99
CA ARG A 113 -8.57 1.03 29.60
C ARG A 113 -8.36 2.50 29.29
N LYS A 114 -8.73 3.41 30.21
CA LYS A 114 -8.50 4.87 30.04
C LYS A 114 -7.01 5.21 29.95
N ILE A 115 -6.19 4.58 30.78
CA ILE A 115 -4.72 4.79 30.76
C ILE A 115 -4.15 4.31 29.42
N ILE A 116 -4.49 3.09 29.01
CA ILE A 116 -4.05 2.53 27.72
C ILE A 116 -4.51 3.41 26.56
N TRP A 117 -5.77 3.84 26.56
CA TRP A 117 -6.34 4.66 25.49
C TRP A 117 -5.63 6.01 25.35
N SER A 118 -5.22 6.61 26.48
CA SER A 118 -4.45 7.87 26.45
C SER A 118 -3.11 7.70 25.71
N LYS A 119 -2.37 6.63 25.99
CA LYS A 119 -1.12 6.30 25.30
C LYS A 119 -1.36 5.91 23.84
N PHE A 120 -2.38 5.11 23.59
CA PHE A 120 -2.76 4.68 22.25
C PHE A 120 -3.11 5.85 21.33
N LEU A 121 -3.78 6.89 21.85
CA LEU A 121 -4.13 8.09 21.08
C LEU A 121 -2.88 8.86 20.64
N ILE A 122 -1.87 8.99 21.50
CA ILE A 122 -0.58 9.63 21.16
C ILE A 122 0.08 8.87 20.00
N LYS A 123 0.12 7.53 20.10
CA LYS A 123 0.69 6.66 19.07
C LYS A 123 -0.07 6.75 17.75
N LYS A 124 -1.41 6.79 17.80
CA LYS A 124 -2.27 7.03 16.63
C LYS A 124 -1.92 8.33 15.91
N VAL A 125 -1.74 9.43 16.65
CA VAL A 125 -1.37 10.73 16.07
C VAL A 125 0.03 10.66 15.44
N ALA A 126 0.99 10.02 16.12
CA ALA A 126 2.34 9.83 15.58
C ALA A 126 2.33 9.02 14.26
N ALA A 127 1.59 7.91 14.21
CA ALA A 127 1.44 7.10 13.01
C ALA A 127 0.81 7.89 11.84
N ALA A 128 -0.26 8.65 12.12
CA ALA A 128 -0.89 9.50 11.10
C ALA A 128 0.06 10.56 10.54
N LYS A 129 0.86 11.18 11.42
CA LYS A 129 1.86 12.17 11.03
C LYS A 129 2.98 11.55 10.17
N GLU A 130 3.50 10.38 10.55
CA GLU A 130 4.51 9.65 9.77
C GLU A 130 3.97 9.28 8.38
N LEU A 131 2.71 8.83 8.30
CA LEU A 131 2.07 8.54 7.02
C LEU A 131 1.95 9.81 6.15
N GLU A 132 1.58 10.95 6.75
CA GLU A 132 1.52 12.23 6.05
C GLU A 132 2.89 12.64 5.48
N THR A 133 3.97 12.41 6.24
CA THR A 133 5.33 12.69 5.74
C THR A 133 5.69 11.80 4.55
N LEU A 134 5.40 10.50 4.61
CA LEU A 134 5.64 9.59 3.47
C LEU A 134 4.83 10.01 2.23
N ILE A 135 3.57 10.44 2.40
CA ILE A 135 2.74 10.91 1.28
C ILE A 135 3.32 12.20 0.68
N LYS A 136 3.89 13.09 1.49
CA LYS A 136 4.55 14.31 0.99
C LYS A 136 5.79 13.97 0.17
N ASP A 137 6.58 12.98 0.61
CA ASP A 137 7.76 12.52 -0.12
C ASP A 137 7.37 12.02 -1.53
N GLU A 138 6.27 11.27 -1.65
CA GLU A 138 5.80 10.76 -2.95
C GLU A 138 5.22 11.82 -3.89
N LYS A 139 4.93 13.02 -3.39
CA LYS A 139 4.51 14.17 -4.20
C LYS A 139 5.70 14.97 -4.76
N LEU A 140 6.92 14.65 -4.34
CA LEU A 140 8.13 15.25 -4.88
C LEU A 140 8.54 14.59 -6.20
N GLN A 141 9.54 15.17 -6.85
CA GLN A 141 10.07 14.64 -8.11
C GLN A 141 10.53 13.17 -7.97
N PRO A 142 10.18 12.30 -8.92
CA PRO A 142 10.66 10.93 -8.96
C PRO A 142 12.19 10.81 -8.85
N ILE A 143 12.68 10.15 -7.81
CA ILE A 143 14.10 9.86 -7.63
C ILE A 143 14.29 8.40 -7.21
N THR A 144 15.29 7.73 -7.77
CA THR A 144 15.65 6.37 -7.35
C THR A 144 17.13 6.10 -7.59
N TYR A 145 17.79 5.56 -6.56
CA TYR A 145 19.15 5.01 -6.66
C TYR A 145 19.12 3.49 -6.80
N ASN A 146 17.93 2.90 -6.94
CA ASN A 146 17.76 1.46 -7.00
C ASN A 146 18.05 0.95 -8.43
N HIS A 147 19.07 0.09 -8.56
CA HIS A 147 19.44 -0.56 -9.83
C HIS A 147 18.29 -1.35 -10.48
N TYR A 148 17.28 -1.78 -9.72
CA TYR A 148 16.08 -2.38 -10.30
C TYR A 148 15.38 -1.46 -11.31
N TYR A 149 15.47 -0.13 -11.17
CA TYR A 149 14.94 0.78 -12.18
C TYR A 149 15.68 0.66 -13.51
N THR A 150 17.03 0.66 -13.47
CA THR A 150 17.86 0.54 -14.66
C THR A 150 17.68 -0.82 -15.34
N ASP A 151 17.51 -1.89 -14.57
CA ASP A 151 17.24 -3.21 -15.10
C ASP A 151 15.86 -3.29 -15.75
N ASN A 152 14.83 -2.74 -15.09
CA ASN A 152 13.46 -2.73 -15.61
C ASN A 152 13.36 -1.95 -16.93
N ILE A 153 14.02 -0.79 -17.04
CA ILE A 153 13.97 0.00 -18.27
C ILE A 153 14.76 -0.68 -19.40
N GLN A 154 15.90 -1.31 -19.11
CA GLN A 154 16.65 -2.07 -20.11
C GLN A 154 15.85 -3.28 -20.61
N ASN A 155 15.22 -4.03 -19.70
CA ASN A 155 14.36 -5.14 -20.06
C ASN A 155 13.17 -4.68 -20.92
N ALA A 156 12.50 -3.57 -20.55
CA ALA A 156 11.42 -3.01 -21.35
C ALA A 156 11.87 -2.64 -22.78
N ARG A 157 13.06 -2.03 -22.91
CA ARG A 157 13.66 -1.70 -24.22
C ARG A 157 14.00 -2.96 -25.03
N HIS A 158 14.58 -3.98 -24.39
CA HIS A 158 14.90 -5.25 -25.02
C HIS A 158 13.64 -6.00 -25.50
N ASP A 159 12.59 -6.03 -24.69
CA ASP A 159 11.32 -6.67 -25.04
C ASP A 159 10.64 -5.96 -26.22
N ALA A 160 10.67 -4.61 -26.23
CA ALA A 160 10.19 -3.82 -27.36
C ALA A 160 10.98 -4.12 -28.64
N MET A 161 12.32 -4.15 -28.55
CA MET A 161 13.19 -4.47 -29.68
C MET A 161 12.95 -5.90 -30.19
N LYS A 162 12.86 -6.88 -29.29
CA LYS A 162 12.57 -8.27 -29.60
C LYS A 162 11.23 -8.42 -30.31
N GLY A 163 10.19 -7.73 -29.83
CA GLY A 163 8.88 -7.70 -30.49
C GLY A 163 8.93 -7.09 -31.89
N ASN A 164 9.71 -6.04 -32.09
CA ASN A 164 9.91 -5.43 -33.41
C ASN A 164 10.65 -6.38 -34.37
N ILE A 165 11.70 -7.06 -33.91
CA ILE A 165 12.42 -8.08 -34.67
C ILE A 165 11.48 -9.23 -35.05
N GLN A 166 10.71 -9.77 -34.10
CA GLN A 166 9.79 -10.86 -34.37
C GLN A 166 8.74 -10.47 -35.41
N LYS A 167 8.15 -9.28 -35.30
CA LYS A 167 7.21 -8.76 -36.32
C LYS A 167 7.87 -8.54 -37.68
N ALA A 168 9.14 -8.16 -37.71
CA ALA A 168 9.89 -7.97 -38.96
C ALA A 168 10.24 -9.32 -39.63
N MET A 169 10.57 -10.34 -38.83
CA MET A 169 10.78 -11.71 -39.33
C MET A 169 9.50 -12.28 -39.94
N GLN A 170 8.37 -12.12 -39.25
CA GLN A 170 7.06 -12.56 -39.75
C GLN A 170 6.69 -11.87 -41.08
N SER A 171 6.99 -10.58 -41.26
CA SER A 171 6.72 -9.89 -42.52
C SER A 171 7.57 -10.38 -43.70
N VAL A 172 8.74 -10.98 -43.44
CA VAL A 172 9.62 -11.55 -44.48
C VAL A 172 9.18 -12.97 -44.86
N GLU A 173 8.59 -13.73 -43.93
CA GLU A 173 8.12 -15.11 -44.17
C GLU A 173 6.85 -15.20 -45.05
N HIS A 174 6.05 -14.13 -45.14
CA HIS A 174 4.79 -14.13 -45.88
C HIS A 174 4.91 -13.76 -47.38
N ASP A 175 6.11 -13.46 -47.87
CA ASP A 175 6.31 -13.06 -49.26
C ASP A 175 6.58 -14.28 -50.15
N GLN A 176 5.51 -14.76 -50.81
CA GLN A 176 5.48 -15.71 -51.94
C GLN A 176 5.93 -17.17 -51.64
N ASN A 177 4.94 -18.01 -51.33
CA ASN A 177 4.91 -19.50 -51.35
C ASN A 177 4.76 -20.27 -50.01
N GLY A 178 4.43 -19.61 -48.90
CA GLY A 178 3.87 -20.32 -47.72
C GLY A 178 4.76 -21.40 -47.10
N LYS A 179 6.06 -21.40 -47.42
CA LYS A 179 7.06 -22.29 -46.84
C LYS A 179 7.97 -21.44 -45.96
N LEU A 180 8.11 -21.81 -44.69
CA LEU A 180 9.01 -21.18 -43.72
C LEU A 180 10.46 -21.21 -44.25
N HIS A 181 10.83 -20.19 -45.01
CA HIS A 181 12.20 -19.95 -45.41
C HIS A 181 12.88 -19.23 -44.25
N ALA A 182 13.53 -20.00 -43.37
CA ALA A 182 14.57 -19.43 -42.51
C ALA A 182 15.50 -18.60 -43.40
N CYS A 183 15.79 -17.35 -43.02
CA CYS A 183 16.67 -16.41 -43.74
C CYS A 183 17.94 -17.11 -44.20
N LYS A 184 17.95 -17.61 -45.44
CA LYS A 184 19.09 -18.35 -46.03
C LYS A 184 19.79 -17.53 -47.09
N THR A 185 19.16 -16.44 -47.55
CA THR A 185 19.63 -15.65 -48.69
C THR A 185 19.98 -14.23 -48.27
N ALA A 186 21.00 -13.63 -48.88
CA ALA A 186 21.37 -12.22 -48.69
C ALA A 186 20.23 -11.22 -49.05
N MET A 187 19.26 -11.65 -49.85
CA MET A 187 18.07 -10.84 -50.17
C MET A 187 17.06 -10.81 -49.01
N ASP A 188 16.96 -11.90 -48.24
CA ASP A 188 16.09 -12.00 -47.06
C ASP A 188 16.62 -11.13 -45.92
N SER A 189 17.96 -11.07 -45.76
CA SER A 189 18.60 -10.18 -44.78
C SER A 189 18.44 -8.70 -45.13
N LEU A 190 18.50 -8.32 -46.41
CA LEU A 190 18.22 -6.94 -46.84
C LEU A 190 16.75 -6.56 -46.66
N LYS A 191 15.80 -7.46 -46.95
CA LYS A 191 14.37 -7.25 -46.66
C LYS A 191 14.10 -7.12 -45.17
N LEU A 192 14.78 -7.91 -44.33
CA LEU A 192 14.70 -7.81 -42.88
C LEU A 192 15.25 -6.46 -42.38
N ILE A 193 16.42 -6.04 -42.87
CA ILE A 193 17.02 -4.74 -42.54
C ILE A 193 16.10 -3.59 -42.96
N ALA A 194 15.53 -3.63 -44.17
CA ALA A 194 14.58 -2.61 -44.64
C ALA A 194 13.30 -2.58 -43.79
N SER A 195 12.77 -3.75 -43.40
CA SER A 195 11.59 -3.85 -42.53
C SER A 195 11.87 -3.32 -41.12
N LEU A 196 13.09 -3.51 -40.60
CA LEU A 196 13.53 -2.91 -39.35
C LEU A 196 13.72 -1.40 -39.48
N GLN A 197 14.35 -0.92 -40.55
CA GLN A 197 14.57 0.52 -40.81
C GLN A 197 13.27 1.30 -40.95
N ASN A 198 12.28 0.79 -41.70
CA ASN A 198 10.97 1.43 -41.83
C ASN A 198 10.21 1.50 -40.51
N LYS A 199 10.43 0.54 -39.60
CA LYS A 199 9.89 0.58 -38.22
C LYS A 199 10.72 1.44 -37.27
N VAL A 200 11.95 1.81 -37.62
CA VAL A 200 12.78 2.76 -36.86
C VAL A 200 12.39 4.21 -37.19
N ILE A 201 11.80 4.46 -38.36
CA ILE A 201 11.10 5.72 -38.70
C ILE A 201 9.72 5.72 -38.01
N VAL A 202 9.72 5.55 -36.68
CA VAL A 202 8.53 5.78 -35.85
C VAL A 202 8.30 7.29 -35.82
N ASN A 203 7.03 7.72 -35.82
CA ASN A 203 6.66 9.06 -35.42
C ASN A 203 7.42 9.43 -34.13
N ILE A 204 8.28 10.42 -34.23
CA ILE A 204 9.24 10.80 -33.18
C ILE A 204 8.54 11.05 -31.83
N VAL A 205 7.30 11.54 -31.87
CA VAL A 205 6.47 11.74 -30.68
C VAL A 205 6.04 10.41 -30.04
N ASP A 206 5.65 9.43 -30.85
CA ASP A 206 5.18 8.13 -30.36
C ASP A 206 6.36 7.35 -29.74
N GLN A 207 7.58 7.51 -30.28
CA GLN A 207 8.80 6.98 -29.66
C GLN A 207 9.05 7.59 -28.26
N ALA A 208 8.96 8.91 -28.14
CA ALA A 208 9.14 9.60 -26.85
C ALA A 208 8.08 9.17 -25.83
N CYS A 209 6.82 9.02 -26.25
CA CYS A 209 5.72 8.56 -25.40
C CYS A 209 5.91 7.11 -24.94
N SER A 210 6.33 6.21 -25.85
CA SER A 210 6.61 4.81 -25.53
C SER A 210 7.74 4.69 -24.49
N GLU A 211 8.82 5.45 -24.68
CA GLU A 211 9.93 5.47 -23.73
C GLU A 211 9.53 6.04 -22.37
N ALA A 212 8.73 7.11 -22.35
CA ALA A 212 8.19 7.68 -21.11
C ALA A 212 7.27 6.69 -20.37
N LEU A 213 6.45 5.93 -21.09
CA LEU A 213 5.58 4.89 -20.52
C LEU A 213 6.41 3.73 -19.94
N ALA A 214 7.48 3.31 -20.61
CA ALA A 214 8.41 2.32 -20.08
C ALA A 214 9.11 2.82 -18.81
N GLY A 215 9.54 4.09 -18.81
CA GLY A 215 10.09 4.79 -17.64
C GLY A 215 9.12 4.83 -16.47
N LEU A 216 7.86 5.22 -16.73
CA LEU A 216 6.78 5.25 -15.74
C LEU A 216 6.57 3.88 -15.11
N ASN A 217 6.38 2.84 -15.92
CA ASN A 217 6.14 1.49 -15.42
C ASN A 217 7.30 0.97 -14.57
N SER A 218 8.54 1.25 -15.01
CA SER A 218 9.76 0.86 -14.32
C SER A 218 9.90 1.56 -12.97
N TYR A 219 9.70 2.88 -12.94
CA TYR A 219 9.80 3.69 -11.72
C TYR A 219 8.66 3.37 -10.75
N TYR A 220 7.41 3.37 -11.24
CA TYR A 220 6.23 3.10 -10.43
C TYR A 220 6.36 1.77 -9.68
N LYS A 221 6.89 0.72 -10.33
CA LYS A 221 7.08 -0.59 -9.69
C LYS A 221 8.05 -0.53 -8.51
N VAL A 222 9.11 0.27 -8.61
CA VAL A 222 10.08 0.47 -7.52
C VAL A 222 9.44 1.30 -6.41
N ALA A 223 8.92 2.47 -6.75
CA ALA A 223 8.30 3.40 -5.80
C ALA A 223 7.17 2.72 -5.01
N MET A 224 6.29 1.97 -5.67
CA MET A 224 5.18 1.25 -5.02
C MET A 224 5.68 0.26 -3.97
N LYS A 225 6.73 -0.50 -4.27
CA LYS A 225 7.30 -1.45 -3.31
C LYS A 225 7.88 -0.71 -2.10
N THR A 226 8.68 0.32 -2.36
CA THR A 226 9.30 1.13 -1.31
C THR A 226 8.24 1.79 -0.42
N PHE A 227 7.20 2.39 -1.01
CA PHE A 227 6.11 3.01 -0.26
C PHE A 227 5.37 2.00 0.61
N VAL A 228 5.01 0.83 0.07
CA VAL A 228 4.34 -0.21 0.85
C VAL A 228 5.20 -0.67 2.03
N ASP A 229 6.49 -0.94 1.80
CA ASP A 229 7.40 -1.36 2.87
C ASP A 229 7.57 -0.26 3.92
N ASN A 230 7.62 1.01 3.50
CA ASN A 230 7.71 2.15 4.40
C ASN A 230 6.43 2.33 5.24
N VAL A 231 5.24 2.18 4.66
CA VAL A 231 4.00 2.21 5.44
C VAL A 231 3.99 1.09 6.47
N CYS A 232 4.29 -0.15 6.07
CA CYS A 232 4.31 -1.28 7.00
C CYS A 232 5.33 -1.08 8.13
N ARG A 233 6.58 -0.72 7.79
CA ARG A 233 7.66 -0.66 8.77
C ARG A 233 7.66 0.61 9.61
N GLN A 234 7.44 1.76 8.96
CA GLN A 234 7.63 3.07 9.58
C GLN A 234 6.33 3.60 10.20
N VAL A 235 5.18 3.31 9.60
CA VAL A 235 3.88 3.76 10.14
C VAL A 235 3.30 2.71 11.08
N ILE A 236 3.13 1.48 10.60
CA ILE A 236 2.41 0.45 11.35
C ILE A 236 3.29 -0.17 12.43
N GLU A 237 4.43 -0.75 12.05
CA GLU A 237 5.27 -1.47 13.02
C GLU A 237 5.84 -0.53 14.07
N ARG A 238 6.49 0.56 13.65
CA ARG A 238 7.16 1.50 14.56
C ARG A 238 6.23 2.16 15.56
N HIS A 239 5.00 2.53 15.16
CA HIS A 239 4.13 3.35 16.02
C HIS A 239 2.96 2.59 16.64
N ILE A 240 2.56 1.45 16.06
CA ILE A 240 1.39 0.70 16.54
C ILE A 240 1.84 -0.62 17.16
N VAL A 241 2.43 -1.51 16.37
CA VAL A 241 2.63 -2.91 16.78
C VAL A 241 3.80 -3.07 17.75
N SER A 242 4.96 -2.47 17.47
CA SER A 242 6.13 -2.58 18.36
C SER A 242 5.93 -1.93 19.72
N ASP A 243 5.08 -0.89 19.79
CA ASP A 243 4.76 -0.16 21.01
C ASP A 243 3.60 -0.79 21.82
N LEU A 244 2.90 -1.81 21.28
CA LEU A 244 1.77 -2.45 21.96
C LEU A 244 2.12 -2.96 23.37
N PRO A 245 3.24 -3.67 23.59
CA PRO A 245 3.62 -4.15 24.92
C PRO A 245 3.87 -3.00 25.92
N ASP A 246 4.27 -1.82 25.43
CA ASP A 246 4.58 -0.66 26.24
C ASP A 246 3.36 0.22 26.56
N LEU A 247 2.19 -0.08 25.98
CA LEU A 247 0.95 0.60 26.31
C LEU A 247 0.57 0.42 27.78
N PHE A 248 0.91 -0.72 28.38
CA PHE A 248 0.71 -0.99 29.80
C PHE A 248 1.79 -1.93 30.34
N SER A 249 2.91 -1.34 30.74
CA SER A 249 4.09 -2.03 31.25
C SER A 249 4.31 -1.80 32.75
N PRO A 250 5.16 -2.60 33.43
CA PRO A 250 5.53 -2.33 34.83
C PRO A 250 6.04 -0.91 35.05
N MET A 251 6.79 -0.36 34.09
CA MET A 251 7.27 1.03 34.12
C MET A 251 6.10 2.02 34.13
N THR A 252 5.06 1.76 33.33
CA THR A 252 3.83 2.57 33.33
C THR A 252 3.16 2.56 34.70
N VAL A 253 3.15 1.41 35.39
CA VAL A 253 2.56 1.29 36.72
C VAL A 253 3.40 2.04 37.77
N MET A 254 4.72 2.03 37.65
CA MET A 254 5.63 2.79 38.53
C MET A 254 5.47 4.31 38.40
N GLU A 255 5.08 4.80 37.22
CA GLU A 255 4.83 6.23 36.98
C GLU A 255 3.50 6.72 37.59
N LEU A 256 2.62 5.82 38.00
CA LEU A 256 1.33 6.18 38.60
C LEU A 256 1.51 6.73 40.01
N SER A 257 0.76 7.80 40.31
CA SER A 257 0.73 8.34 41.67
C SER A 257 0.02 7.39 42.64
N ASN A 258 0.31 7.51 43.94
CA ASN A 258 -0.42 6.76 44.97
C ASN A 258 -1.94 6.98 44.88
N GLN A 259 -2.37 8.18 44.51
CA GLN A 259 -3.79 8.47 44.32
C GLN A 259 -4.37 7.71 43.13
N ASP A 260 -3.63 7.58 42.03
CA ASP A 260 -4.08 6.85 40.85
C ASP A 260 -4.08 5.34 41.09
N LEU A 261 -3.09 4.81 41.81
CA LEU A 261 -3.06 3.41 42.24
C LEU A 261 -4.28 3.08 43.10
N VAL A 262 -4.58 3.92 44.10
CA VAL A 262 -5.80 3.76 44.92
C VAL A 262 -7.04 3.88 44.04
N ARG A 263 -7.12 4.84 43.12
CA ARG A 263 -8.28 4.95 42.22
C ARG A 263 -8.47 3.70 41.37
N ILE A 264 -7.40 3.09 40.88
CA ILE A 264 -7.45 1.89 40.02
C ILE A 264 -7.83 0.66 40.83
N ALA A 265 -7.17 0.44 41.97
CA ALA A 265 -7.26 -0.78 42.78
C ALA A 265 -8.31 -0.70 43.91
N ALA A 266 -8.92 0.45 44.16
CA ALA A 266 -9.93 0.58 45.19
C ALA A 266 -11.16 -0.25 44.85
N GLU A 267 -11.54 -1.05 45.84
CA GLU A 267 -12.76 -1.83 45.81
C GLU A 267 -13.98 -0.95 46.02
N PRO A 268 -15.09 -1.22 45.31
CA PRO A 268 -16.38 -0.66 45.63
C PRO A 268 -16.77 -0.98 47.08
N PRO A 269 -17.43 -0.04 47.79
CA PRO A 269 -17.83 -0.24 49.19
C PRO A 269 -18.70 -1.49 49.37
N GLN A 270 -19.57 -1.79 48.41
CA GLN A 270 -20.41 -2.99 48.40
C GLN A 270 -19.60 -4.29 48.37
N GLN A 271 -18.52 -4.35 47.58
CA GLN A 271 -17.63 -5.52 47.54
C GLN A 271 -16.85 -5.66 48.85
N LYS A 272 -16.43 -4.54 49.43
CA LYS A 272 -15.73 -4.51 50.72
C LYS A 272 -16.62 -5.04 51.85
N GLU A 273 -17.87 -4.59 51.92
CA GLU A 273 -18.87 -5.07 52.89
C GLU A 273 -19.17 -6.55 52.69
N LYS A 274 -19.41 -6.97 51.44
CA LYS A 274 -19.69 -8.39 51.12
C LYS A 274 -18.51 -9.29 51.50
N ARG A 275 -17.27 -8.85 51.27
CA ARG A 275 -16.08 -9.58 51.69
C ARG A 275 -16.00 -9.69 53.20
N ALA A 276 -16.21 -8.60 53.93
CA ALA A 276 -16.19 -8.62 55.39
C ALA A 276 -17.21 -9.63 55.94
N ALA A 277 -18.45 -9.60 55.44
CA ALA A 277 -19.50 -10.54 55.85
C ALA A 277 -19.16 -12.01 55.51
N LEU A 278 -18.61 -12.28 54.31
CA LEU A 278 -18.22 -13.63 53.92
C LEU A 278 -17.00 -14.14 54.71
N SER A 279 -16.04 -13.27 55.02
CA SER A 279 -14.89 -13.63 55.85
C SER A 279 -15.30 -13.95 57.29
N GLU A 280 -16.23 -13.17 57.85
CA GLU A 280 -16.81 -13.44 59.17
C GLU A 280 -17.55 -14.78 59.18
N LEU A 281 -18.40 -15.04 58.19
CA LEU A 281 -19.10 -16.32 58.06
C LEU A 281 -18.13 -17.50 57.94
N ALA A 282 -17.10 -17.37 57.11
CA ALA A 282 -16.09 -18.42 56.93
C ALA A 282 -15.33 -18.70 58.23
N GLN A 283 -15.03 -17.66 59.03
CA GLN A 283 -14.38 -17.83 60.32
C GLN A 283 -15.28 -18.56 61.31
N ASN A 284 -16.54 -18.12 61.45
CA ASN A 284 -17.52 -18.76 62.33
C ASN A 284 -17.73 -20.24 61.99
N LEU A 285 -17.74 -20.58 60.69
CA LEU A 285 -17.84 -21.97 60.22
C LEU A 285 -16.60 -22.80 60.59
N ARG A 286 -15.39 -22.23 60.48
CA ARG A 286 -14.16 -22.92 60.91
C ARG A 286 -14.14 -23.16 62.41
N ASP A 287 -14.53 -22.17 63.19
CA ASP A 287 -14.54 -22.27 64.66
C ASP A 287 -15.56 -23.32 65.11
N SER A 288 -16.75 -23.33 64.50
CA SER A 288 -17.78 -24.35 64.76
C SER A 288 -17.29 -25.76 64.43
N LEU A 289 -16.53 -25.93 63.35
CA LEU A 289 -15.96 -27.23 62.95
C LEU A 289 -14.88 -27.69 63.94
N MET A 290 -14.02 -26.78 64.41
CA MET A 290 -13.04 -27.06 65.46
C MET A 290 -13.70 -27.46 66.79
N HIS A 291 -14.85 -26.85 67.12
CA HIS A 291 -15.63 -27.21 68.30
C HIS A 291 -16.34 -28.57 68.19
N LEU A 292 -16.66 -29.02 66.97
CA LEU A 292 -17.27 -30.34 66.73
C LEU A 292 -16.26 -31.50 66.70
N HIS A 293 -14.97 -31.18 66.56
CA HIS A 293 -13.89 -32.18 66.47
C HIS A 293 -13.16 -32.43 67.80
N ASN A 294 -13.43 -31.62 68.82
CA ASN A 294 -12.98 -31.79 70.20
C ASN A 294 -14.14 -32.28 71.08
#